data_AF-A0A347TA56-F1
#
_entry.id   AF-A0A347TA56-F1
#
_cell.length_a   1.000
_cell.length_b   1.000
_cell.length_c   1.000
_cell.angle_alpha   90.00
_cell.angle_beta   90.00
_cell.angle_gamma   90.00
#
_symmetry.space_group_name_H-M   'P 1'
#
loop_
_entity.id
_entity.type
_entity.pdbx_description
1 polymer ?
#
loop_
_entity_poly.entity_id
_entity_poly.type
_entity_poly.pdbx_seq_one_letter_code
_entity_poly.pdbx_strand_id
1 'polypeptide(L)'
;MAMVAAKYDLLPNQISHWKRDFHQGGYQALKPYLKGRLPKVKKKKRKALKKQVNKNEIERLKEELAQTKQELYDVKMDRDILKKSLALFGPSRLDKKHK
;
A
#
# COMPACT_ATOMS: atom_id res chain seq x y z
N MET A 1 33.54 14.47 -16.46
CA MET A 1 32.52 14.30 -15.40
C MET A 1 31.17 14.86 -15.81
N ALA A 2 31.09 16.07 -16.38
CA ALA A 2 29.83 16.73 -16.76
C ALA A 2 28.88 15.91 -17.65
N MET A 3 29.36 15.27 -18.72
CA MET A 3 28.51 14.46 -19.61
C MET A 3 27.86 13.27 -18.90
N VAL A 4 28.62 12.59 -18.03
CA VAL A 4 28.11 11.47 -17.22
C VAL A 4 27.13 12.00 -16.17
N ALA A 5 27.44 13.13 -15.54
CA ALA A 5 26.57 13.76 -14.56
C ALA A 5 25.20 14.12 -15.16
N ALA A 6 25.20 14.73 -16.34
CA ALA A 6 23.97 15.09 -17.07
C ALA A 6 23.17 13.86 -17.51
N LYS A 7 23.82 12.75 -17.90
CA LYS A 7 23.13 11.53 -18.30
C LYS A 7 22.38 10.83 -17.15
N TYR A 8 22.89 10.98 -15.92
CA TYR A 8 22.39 10.27 -14.75
C TYR A 8 21.78 11.20 -13.69
N ASP A 9 21.57 12.48 -14.02
CA ASP A 9 21.07 13.52 -13.10
C ASP A 9 21.86 13.59 -11.77
N LEU A 10 23.19 13.48 -11.87
CA LEU A 10 24.10 13.53 -10.72
C LEU A 10 24.91 14.83 -10.71
N LEU A 11 25.43 15.19 -9.53
CA LEU A 11 26.37 16.30 -9.43
C LEU A 11 27.75 15.87 -9.94
N PRO A 12 28.42 16.66 -10.80
CA PRO A 12 29.77 16.33 -11.30
C PRO A 12 30.78 16.07 -10.18
N ASN A 13 30.67 16.77 -9.04
CA ASN A 13 31.53 16.57 -7.87
C ASN A 13 31.36 15.19 -7.23
N GLN A 14 30.14 14.63 -7.21
CA GLN A 14 29.91 13.29 -6.65
C GLN A 14 30.65 12.22 -7.47
N ILE A 15 30.60 12.35 -8.79
CA ILE A 15 31.31 11.43 -9.71
C ILE A 15 32.82 11.55 -9.54
N SER A 16 33.34 12.76 -9.39
CA SER A 16 34.77 12.98 -9.10
C SER A 16 35.21 12.30 -7.81
N HIS A 17 34.41 12.42 -6.74
CA HIS A 17 34.68 11.74 -5.47
C HIS A 17 34.68 10.22 -5.62
N TRP A 18 33.64 9.65 -6.24
CA TRP A 18 33.57 8.19 -6.45
C TRP A 18 34.70 7.68 -7.32
N LYS A 19 35.09 8.40 -8.37
CA LYS A 19 36.22 8.00 -9.22
C LYS A 19 37.52 7.96 -8.41
N ARG A 20 37.78 8.99 -7.59
CA ARG A 20 38.96 9.03 -6.72
C ARG A 20 38.96 7.89 -5.71
N ASP A 21 37.84 7.69 -5.02
CA ASP A 21 37.70 6.67 -3.99
C ASP A 21 37.84 5.26 -4.60
N PHE A 22 37.30 5.04 -5.80
CA PHE A 22 37.46 3.81 -6.56
C PHE A 22 38.92 3.56 -6.98
N HIS A 23 39.64 4.57 -7.45
CA HIS A 23 41.06 4.41 -7.76
C HIS A 23 41.91 4.09 -6.52
N GLN A 24 41.49 4.56 -5.34
CA GLN A 24 42.25 4.38 -4.09
C GLN A 24 41.97 3.03 -3.40
N GLY A 25 40.72 2.55 -3.39
CA GLY A 25 40.33 1.34 -2.65
C GLY A 25 39.38 0.42 -3.40
N GLY A 26 39.31 0.56 -4.72
CA GLY A 26 38.47 -0.24 -5.60
C GLY A 26 36.99 -0.17 -5.21
N TYR A 27 36.29 -1.28 -5.42
CA TYR A 27 34.88 -1.39 -5.10
C TYR A 27 34.59 -1.25 -3.59
N GLN A 28 35.51 -1.64 -2.72
CA GLN A 28 35.29 -1.57 -1.26
C GLN A 28 35.17 -0.12 -0.77
N ALA A 29 35.91 0.81 -1.37
CA ALA A 29 35.85 2.23 -1.04
C ALA A 29 34.53 2.91 -1.45
N LEU A 30 33.79 2.33 -2.42
CA LEU A 30 32.47 2.82 -2.81
C LEU A 30 31.35 2.35 -1.88
N LYS A 31 31.61 1.40 -0.98
CA LYS A 31 30.59 0.92 -0.05
C LYS A 31 30.20 2.01 0.95
N PRO A 32 28.91 2.12 1.33
CA PRO A 32 28.48 3.06 2.35
C PRO A 32 29.17 2.74 3.69
N TYR A 33 30.13 3.56 4.08
CA TYR A 33 30.77 3.47 5.38
C TYR A 33 29.95 4.26 6.40
N LEU A 34 29.60 3.61 7.52
CA LEU A 34 28.95 4.30 8.64
C LEU A 34 29.99 5.22 9.30
N LYS A 35 30.02 6.48 8.89
CA LYS A 35 30.84 7.49 9.55
C LYS A 35 30.30 7.77 10.96
N GLY A 36 31.18 7.70 11.95
CA GLY A 36 30.89 8.09 13.34
C GLY A 36 30.50 6.92 14.27
N ARG A 37 30.10 7.26 15.49
CA ARG A 37 29.75 6.29 16.53
C ARG A 37 28.45 5.57 16.16
N LEU A 38 28.47 4.24 16.15
CA LEU A 38 27.26 3.43 16.04
C LEU A 38 26.24 3.88 17.11
N PRO A 39 24.95 4.05 16.74
CA PRO A 39 23.93 4.42 17.70
C PRO A 39 23.87 3.40 18.84
N LYS A 40 24.01 3.85 20.08
CA LYS A 40 23.96 3.00 21.29
C LYS A 40 22.62 2.25 21.44
N VAL A 41 21.58 2.70 20.72
CA VAL A 41 20.23 2.11 20.74
C VAL A 41 19.84 1.67 19.32
N LYS A 42 19.35 0.44 19.16
CA LYS A 42 18.88 -0.14 17.89
C LYS A 42 17.59 0.55 17.39
N LYS A 43 17.66 1.80 16.91
CA LYS A 43 16.48 2.55 16.44
C LYS A 43 15.83 2.02 15.14
N LYS A 44 16.39 0.98 14.50
CA LYS A 44 15.90 0.47 13.20
C LYS A 44 14.71 -0.49 13.29
N LYS A 45 14.48 -1.20 14.42
CA LYS A 45 13.38 -2.18 14.50
C LYS A 45 11.98 -1.55 14.58
N ARG A 46 11.82 -0.42 15.26
CA ARG A 46 10.50 0.23 15.45
C ARG A 46 9.87 0.74 14.15
N LYS A 47 10.65 1.29 13.21
CA LYS A 47 10.10 1.81 11.93
C LYS A 47 9.68 0.67 10.99
N ALA A 48 10.44 -0.43 10.95
CA ALA A 48 10.08 -1.60 10.15
C ALA A 48 8.80 -2.28 10.69
N LEU A 49 8.70 -2.41 12.02
CA LEU A 49 7.52 -2.98 12.67
C LEU A 49 6.26 -2.14 12.42
N LYS A 50 6.35 -0.81 12.55
CA LYS A 50 5.25 0.11 12.19
C LYS A 50 4.81 -0.05 10.73
N LYS A 51 5.75 -0.17 9.79
CA LYS A 51 5.42 -0.40 8.38
C LYS A 51 4.72 -1.74 8.14
N GLN A 52 5.06 -2.79 8.89
CA GLN A 52 4.38 -4.09 8.78
C GLN A 52 2.96 -4.05 9.34
N VAL A 53 2.76 -3.45 10.52
CA VAL A 53 1.42 -3.27 11.11
C VAL A 53 0.54 -2.46 10.15
N ASN A 54 1.05 -1.36 9.59
CA ASN A 54 0.30 -0.56 8.63
C ASN A 54 -0.06 -1.33 7.35
N LYS A 55 0.79 -2.25 6.87
CA LYS A 55 0.47 -3.09 5.71
C LYS A 55 -0.69 -4.05 6.02
N ASN A 56 -0.66 -4.67 7.20
CA ASN A 56 -1.71 -5.58 7.66
C ASN A 56 -3.06 -4.84 7.80
N GLU A 57 -3.06 -3.64 8.37
CA GLU A 57 -4.28 -2.82 8.45
C GLU A 57 -4.87 -2.48 7.06
N ILE A 58 -4.01 -2.16 6.08
CA ILE A 58 -4.46 -1.87 4.71
C ILE A 58 -5.08 -3.11 4.06
N GLU A 59 -4.53 -4.29 4.31
CA GLU A 59 -5.07 -5.56 3.80
C GLU A 59 -6.45 -5.84 4.42
N ARG A 60 -6.60 -5.71 5.75
CA ARG A 60 -7.89 -5.85 6.44
C ARG A 60 -8.95 -4.89 5.89
N LEU A 61 -8.59 -3.62 5.73
CA LEU A 61 -9.50 -2.60 5.19
C LEU A 61 -9.91 -2.90 3.74
N LYS A 62 -9.04 -3.49 2.92
CA LYS A 62 -9.40 -3.89 1.55
C LYS A 62 -10.37 -5.06 1.54
N GLU A 63 -10.19 -6.02 2.43
CA GLU A 63 -11.11 -7.17 2.58
C GLU A 63 -12.49 -6.70 3.04
N GLU A 64 -12.56 -5.87 4.08
CA GLU A 64 -13.82 -5.27 4.55
C GLU A 64 -14.52 -4.47 3.43
N LEU A 65 -13.76 -3.70 2.64
CA LEU A 65 -14.30 -2.95 1.50
C LEU A 65 -14.84 -3.88 0.41
N ALA A 66 -14.15 -4.99 0.13
CA ALA A 66 -14.62 -5.97 -0.84
C ALA A 66 -15.91 -6.67 -0.37
N GLN A 67 -15.96 -7.08 0.89
CA GLN A 67 -17.14 -7.71 1.50
C GLN A 67 -18.36 -6.79 1.47
N THR A 68 -18.20 -5.56 1.96
CA THR A 68 -19.30 -4.57 1.98
C THR A 68 -19.81 -4.23 0.59
N LYS A 69 -18.94 -4.20 -0.43
CA LYS A 69 -19.36 -4.02 -1.82
C LYS A 69 -20.19 -5.18 -2.35
N GLN A 70 -19.82 -6.41 -2.00
CA GLN A 70 -20.56 -7.61 -2.37
C GLN A 70 -21.95 -7.62 -1.72
N GLU A 71 -22.01 -7.42 -0.40
CA GLU A 71 -23.27 -7.32 0.34
C GLU A 71 -24.20 -6.25 -0.23
N LEU A 72 -23.65 -5.07 -0.55
CA LEU A 72 -24.41 -3.99 -1.14
C LEU A 72 -24.94 -4.33 -2.54
N TYR A 73 -24.20 -5.12 -3.33
CA TYR A 73 -24.68 -5.61 -4.61
C TYR A 73 -25.85 -6.58 -4.44
N ASP A 74 -25.71 -7.55 -3.53
CA ASP A 74 -26.75 -8.56 -3.27
C ASP A 74 -28.05 -7.92 -2.75
N VAL A 75 -27.95 -6.98 -1.81
CA VAL A 75 -29.10 -6.21 -1.31
C VAL A 75 -29.78 -5.39 -2.40
N LYS A 76 -29.00 -4.80 -3.33
CA LYS A 76 -29.58 -4.08 -4.47
C LYS A 76 -30.33 -5.03 -5.41
N MET A 77 -29.79 -6.22 -5.64
CA MET A 77 -30.46 -7.23 -6.44
C MET A 77 -31.76 -7.68 -5.81
N ASP A 78 -31.75 -8.00 -4.51
CA ASP A 78 -32.96 -8.39 -3.78
C ASP A 78 -34.02 -7.27 -3.80
N ARG A 79 -33.60 -6.01 -3.60
CA ARG A 79 -34.49 -4.85 -3.74
C ARG A 79 -35.14 -4.81 -5.12
N ASP A 80 -34.37 -5.00 -6.17
CA ASP A 80 -34.88 -4.93 -7.55
C ASP A 80 -35.80 -6.11 -7.88
N ILE A 81 -35.50 -7.31 -7.36
CA ILE A 81 -36.37 -8.49 -7.45
C ILE A 81 -37.70 -8.21 -6.72
N LEU A 82 -37.65 -7.73 -5.47
CA LEU A 82 -38.83 -7.40 -4.68
C LEU A 82 -39.67 -6.31 -5.32
N LYS A 83 -39.03 -5.30 -5.92
CA LYS A 83 -39.74 -4.25 -6.65
C LYS A 83 -40.47 -4.80 -7.87
N LYS A 84 -39.84 -5.70 -8.63
CA LYS A 84 -40.45 -6.35 -9.79
C LYS A 84 -41.58 -7.30 -9.37
N SER A 85 -41.39 -8.09 -8.32
CA SER A 85 -42.43 -8.98 -7.82
C SER A 85 -43.64 -8.21 -7.30
N LEU A 86 -43.43 -7.10 -6.57
CA LEU A 86 -44.52 -6.22 -6.14
C LEU A 86 -45.28 -5.62 -7.33
N ALA A 87 -44.58 -5.22 -8.39
CA ALA A 87 -45.23 -4.68 -9.59
C ALA A 87 -46.07 -5.74 -10.35
N LEU A 88 -45.63 -7.00 -10.37
CA LEU A 88 -46.30 -8.08 -11.09
C LEU A 88 -47.44 -8.72 -10.29
N PHE A 89 -47.21 -8.98 -9.00
CA PHE A 89 -48.12 -9.74 -8.14
C PHE A 89 -48.90 -8.87 -7.15
N GLY A 90 -48.56 -7.58 -7.03
CA GLY A 90 -49.15 -6.67 -6.06
C GLY A 90 -48.72 -6.98 -4.61
N PRO A 91 -49.17 -6.18 -3.64
CA PRO A 91 -48.93 -6.47 -2.23
C PRO A 91 -49.50 -7.84 -1.85
N SER A 92 -48.69 -8.67 -1.21
CA SER A 92 -49.13 -9.96 -0.68
C SER A 92 -50.32 -9.75 0.26
N ARG A 93 -51.44 -10.43 -0.01
CA ARG A 93 -52.58 -10.44 0.88
C ARG A 93 -52.21 -11.29 2.09
N LEU A 94 -51.89 -10.65 3.21
CA LEU A 94 -51.90 -11.33 4.51
C LEU A 94 -53.35 -11.75 4.76
N ASP A 95 -53.64 -13.03 4.58
CA ASP A 95 -54.93 -13.61 4.97
C ASP A 95 -55.13 -13.34 6.46
N LYS A 96 -55.92 -12.31 6.76
CA LYS A 96 -56.44 -12.06 8.10
C LYS A 96 -57.35 -13.24 8.39
N LYS A 97 -56.85 -14.23 9.13
CA LYS A 97 -57.70 -15.28 9.71
C LYS A 97 -58.80 -14.59 10.51
N HIS A 98 -60.01 -14.58 9.97
CA HIS A 98 -61.20 -14.20 10.72
C HIS A 98 -61.41 -15.27 11.79
N LYS A 99 -61.54 -14.79 13.04
CA LYS A 99 -61.75 -15.58 14.25
C LYS A 99 -63.20 -16.06 14.32
#